data_AF-A0AAX1N979-F1
#
_entry.id   AF-A0AAX1N979-F1
#
_cell.length_a   1.000
_cell.length_b   1.000
_cell.length_c   1.000
_cell.angle_alpha   90.00
_cell.angle_beta   90.00
_cell.angle_gamma   90.00
#
_symmetry.space_group_name_H-M   'P 1'
#
loop_
_entity.id
_entity.type
_entity.pdbx_description
1 polymer ?
#
loop_
_entity_poly.entity_id
_entity_poly.type
_entity_poly.pdbx_seq_one_letter_code
_entity_poly.pdbx_strand_id
1 'polypeptide(L)'
;MNLEKELLDFLKSGQKLEYDLSKVEPGFVGLHKHEDLKESHIYLEGSAETQSYYEIPAVSLTGENEYYDPEFILLWLPNEQKYGTWDSDHWDLFIFDNCEWNDIMKTPGQYINYQWEPNGLKIMDFDPSLNYKLKQGMPF
;
A
#
# COMPACT_ATOMS: atom_id res chain seq x y z
N MET A 1 -7.72 12.18 8.31
CA MET A 1 -7.19 10.80 8.19
C MET A 1 -6.88 10.29 9.57
N ASN A 2 -7.40 9.11 9.95
CA ASN A 2 -7.09 8.46 11.22
C ASN A 2 -5.94 7.48 11.00
N LEU A 3 -4.73 7.86 11.40
CA LEU A 3 -3.53 7.03 11.29
C LEU A 3 -3.22 6.37 12.63
N GLU A 4 -2.56 5.22 12.60
CA GLU A 4 -1.91 4.65 13.79
C GLU A 4 -0.94 5.68 14.39
N LYS A 5 -0.89 5.76 15.72
CA LYS A 5 -0.10 6.78 16.43
C LYS A 5 1.40 6.63 16.12
N GLU A 6 1.87 5.39 16.04
CA GLU A 6 3.24 5.01 15.80
C GLU A 6 3.69 5.45 14.39
N LEU A 7 2.84 5.23 13.38
CA LEU A 7 3.06 5.76 12.03
C LEU A 7 3.11 7.29 12.06
N LEU A 8 2.14 7.93 12.72
CA LEU A 8 2.06 9.40 12.79
C LEU A 8 3.33 10.00 13.41
N ASP A 9 3.80 9.43 14.51
CA ASP A 9 5.00 9.88 15.20
C ASP A 9 6.25 9.68 14.33
N PHE A 10 6.34 8.55 13.61
CA PHE A 10 7.43 8.27 12.69
C PHE A 10 7.48 9.24 11.50
N LEU A 11 6.33 9.51 10.86
CA LEU A 11 6.28 10.44 9.73
C LEU A 11 6.59 11.88 10.15
N LYS A 12 6.26 12.27 11.39
CA LYS A 12 6.59 13.58 11.95
C LYS A 12 8.06 13.73 12.33
N SER A 13 8.72 12.64 12.70
CA SER A 13 10.16 12.67 13.02
C SER A 13 11.02 12.84 11.77
N GLY A 14 10.47 12.56 10.58
CA GLY A 14 11.21 12.59 9.31
C GLY A 14 12.23 11.45 9.18
N GLN A 15 12.07 10.38 9.97
CA GLN A 15 12.88 9.19 9.87
C GLN A 15 12.65 8.47 8.53
N LYS A 16 13.63 7.65 8.15
CA LYS A 16 13.57 6.79 6.97
C LYS A 16 13.53 5.33 7.41
N LEU A 17 12.90 4.48 6.60
CA LEU A 17 12.98 3.04 6.78
C LEU A 17 14.40 2.57 6.43
N GLU A 18 14.99 1.73 7.28
CA GLU A 18 16.34 1.19 7.09
C GLU A 18 16.25 -0.29 6.67
N TYR A 19 16.74 -0.60 5.47
CA TYR A 19 16.78 -1.95 4.90
C TYR A 19 17.92 -2.07 3.87
N ASP A 20 18.23 -3.31 3.51
CA ASP A 20 19.23 -3.63 2.50
C ASP A 20 18.63 -3.41 1.09
N LEU A 21 18.96 -2.27 0.48
CA LEU A 21 18.45 -1.88 -0.84
C LEU A 21 18.79 -2.88 -1.94
N SER A 22 19.87 -3.67 -1.78
CA SER A 22 20.30 -4.65 -2.77
C SER A 22 19.45 -5.93 -2.79
N LYS A 23 18.52 -6.05 -1.84
CA LYS A 23 17.64 -7.22 -1.67
C LYS A 23 16.17 -6.93 -1.94
N VAL A 24 15.85 -5.72 -2.40
CA VAL A 24 14.49 -5.34 -2.73
C VAL A 24 14.47 -4.80 -4.15
N GLU A 25 13.51 -5.28 -4.94
CA GLU A 25 13.30 -4.91 -6.33
C GLU A 25 13.17 -3.39 -6.53
N PRO A 26 12.38 -2.64 -5.70
CA PRO A 26 12.23 -1.21 -5.92
C PRO A 26 13.44 -0.35 -5.50
N GLY A 27 14.52 -0.96 -4.99
CA GLY A 27 15.69 -0.24 -4.50
C GLY A 27 15.34 0.73 -3.36
N PHE A 28 15.76 1.99 -3.46
CA PHE A 28 15.39 3.02 -2.48
C PHE A 28 13.92 3.41 -2.59
N VAL A 29 13.21 3.37 -1.45
CA VAL A 29 11.85 3.87 -1.28
C VAL A 29 11.81 4.87 -0.12
N GLY A 30 11.39 6.10 -0.43
CA GLY A 30 11.17 7.18 0.53
C GLY A 30 9.69 7.32 0.92
N LEU A 31 9.45 7.70 2.17
CA LEU A 31 8.10 7.99 2.67
C LEU A 31 7.72 9.46 2.46
N HIS A 32 6.44 9.70 2.23
CA HIS A 32 5.87 11.05 2.35
C HIS A 32 6.03 11.59 3.76
N LYS A 33 6.14 12.91 3.90
CA LYS A 33 5.94 13.54 5.21
C LYS A 33 4.48 13.47 5.59
N HIS A 34 4.20 13.54 6.89
CA HIS A 34 2.83 13.56 7.40
C HIS A 34 1.95 14.66 6.75
N GLU A 35 2.50 15.85 6.55
CA GLU A 35 1.79 17.00 5.96
C GLU A 35 1.47 16.85 4.47
N ASP A 36 2.20 15.96 3.79
CA ASP A 36 2.06 15.70 2.36
C ASP A 36 1.11 14.54 2.06
N LEU A 37 0.71 13.76 3.10
CA LEU A 37 -0.20 12.65 2.94
C LEU A 37 -1.56 13.10 2.42
N LYS A 38 -2.01 12.45 1.36
CA LYS A 38 -3.31 12.68 0.73
C LYS A 38 -4.02 11.35 0.52
N GLU A 39 -5.32 11.38 0.73
CA GLU A 39 -6.18 10.28 0.31
C GLU A 39 -6.37 10.36 -1.20
N SER A 40 -6.22 9.21 -1.85
CA SER A 40 -6.47 8.96 -3.26
C SER A 40 -7.14 7.59 -3.37
N HIS A 41 -7.04 6.93 -4.52
CA HIS A 41 -7.66 5.64 -4.74
C HIS A 41 -6.73 4.67 -5.45
N ILE A 42 -6.86 3.40 -5.09
CA ILE A 42 -6.37 2.27 -5.88
C ILE A 42 -7.56 1.59 -6.57
N TYR A 43 -7.26 0.79 -7.59
CA TYR A 43 -8.28 0.14 -8.40
C TYR A 43 -8.10 -1.38 -8.39
N LEU A 44 -9.19 -2.09 -8.14
CA LEU A 44 -9.23 -3.56 -8.20
C LEU A 44 -10.17 -4.00 -9.31
N GLU A 45 -9.83 -5.10 -9.98
CA GLU A 45 -10.63 -5.59 -11.09
C GLU A 45 -11.99 -6.07 -10.59
N GLY A 46 -13.03 -5.77 -11.37
CA GLY A 46 -14.37 -6.27 -11.18
C GLY A 46 -14.56 -7.67 -11.79
N SER A 47 -15.80 -8.03 -12.08
CA SER A 47 -16.08 -9.32 -12.75
C SER A 47 -15.52 -9.33 -14.17
N ALA A 48 -14.78 -10.38 -14.54
CA ALA A 48 -14.17 -10.56 -15.86
C ALA A 48 -15.16 -10.56 -17.04
N GLU A 49 -16.47 -10.74 -16.80
CA GLU A 49 -17.48 -10.73 -17.88
C GLU A 49 -17.79 -9.32 -18.39
N THR A 50 -17.55 -8.30 -17.57
CA THR A 50 -17.81 -6.88 -17.90
C THR A 50 -16.62 -6.05 -17.45
N GLN A 51 -16.08 -5.22 -18.33
CA GLN A 51 -15.04 -4.26 -17.95
C GLN A 51 -15.57 -3.38 -16.80
N SER A 52 -15.09 -3.63 -15.60
CA SER A 52 -15.61 -3.09 -14.35
C SER A 52 -14.54 -3.11 -13.29
N TYR A 53 -14.67 -2.26 -12.27
CA TYR A 53 -13.66 -2.06 -11.26
C TYR A 53 -14.26 -1.62 -9.93
N TYR A 54 -13.51 -1.84 -8.86
CA TYR A 54 -13.73 -1.21 -7.56
C TYR A 54 -12.73 -0.09 -7.36
N GLU A 55 -13.19 1.00 -6.77
CA GLU A 55 -12.35 2.13 -6.37
C GLU A 55 -12.23 2.13 -4.85
N ILE A 56 -11.02 1.92 -4.36
CA ILE A 56 -10.74 1.74 -2.93
C ILE A 56 -9.96 2.96 -2.44
N PRO A 57 -10.49 3.74 -1.47
CA PRO A 57 -9.73 4.84 -0.85
C PRO A 57 -8.45 4.31 -0.24
N ALA A 58 -7.34 4.97 -0.53
CA ALA A 58 -6.03 4.60 -0.05
C ALA A 58 -5.16 5.84 0.13
N VAL A 59 -4.17 5.73 1.00
CA VAL A 59 -3.17 6.76 1.22
C VAL A 59 -1.82 6.12 0.89
N SER A 60 -1.14 6.64 -0.13
CA SER A 60 0.24 6.25 -0.38
C SER A 60 1.10 6.76 0.78
N LEU A 61 1.84 5.87 1.45
CA LEU A 61 2.84 6.25 2.44
C LEU A 61 4.17 6.55 1.78
N THR A 62 4.40 6.02 0.59
CA THR A 62 5.62 6.16 -0.21
C THR A 62 5.44 7.25 -1.25
N GLY A 63 6.49 8.06 -1.45
CA GLY A 63 6.46 9.23 -2.32
C GLY A 63 7.73 9.46 -3.14
N GLU A 64 8.76 8.65 -2.91
CA GLU A 64 10.01 8.69 -3.66
C GLU A 64 10.44 7.26 -3.96
N ASN A 65 10.83 6.99 -5.20
CA ASN A 65 11.37 5.71 -5.61
C ASN A 65 12.44 5.90 -6.71
N GLU A 66 13.40 4.97 -6.77
CA GLU A 66 14.51 5.02 -7.72
C GLU A 66 14.15 4.54 -9.13
N TYR A 67 13.27 3.54 -9.27
CA TYR A 67 13.07 2.80 -10.52
C TYR A 67 11.61 2.67 -10.98
N TYR A 68 10.65 2.82 -10.07
CA TYR A 68 9.22 2.59 -10.24
C TYR A 68 8.41 3.82 -9.85
N ASP A 69 7.11 3.78 -10.10
CA ASP A 69 6.17 4.72 -9.49
C ASP A 69 6.17 4.51 -7.96
N PRO A 70 6.50 5.54 -7.15
CA PRO A 70 6.50 5.41 -5.71
C PRO A 70 5.10 5.26 -5.10
N GLU A 71 4.02 5.57 -5.84
CA GLU A 71 2.68 5.52 -5.28
C GLU A 71 2.27 4.09 -4.91
N PHE A 72 1.73 3.94 -3.70
CA PHE A 72 1.12 2.72 -3.18
C PHE A 72 2.03 1.48 -3.05
N ILE A 73 3.35 1.62 -3.22
CA ILE A 73 4.34 0.59 -2.85
C ILE A 73 4.13 0.17 -1.39
N LEU A 74 3.94 1.15 -0.50
CA LEU A 74 3.40 0.93 0.83
C LEU A 74 2.24 1.89 1.04
N LEU A 75 1.09 1.36 1.41
CA LEU A 75 -0.14 2.13 1.55
C LEU A 75 -0.82 1.91 2.90
N TRP A 76 -1.68 2.86 3.24
CA TRP A 76 -2.66 2.77 4.32
C TRP A 76 -4.07 2.80 3.76
N LEU A 77 -4.88 1.82 4.14
CA LEU A 77 -6.30 1.73 3.83
C LEU A 77 -7.10 2.37 4.97
N PRO A 78 -7.64 3.59 4.81
CA PRO A 78 -8.27 4.33 5.90
C PRO A 78 -9.56 3.70 6.42
N ASN A 79 -10.33 3.00 5.57
CA ASN A 79 -11.58 2.37 5.99
C ASN A 79 -11.32 1.07 6.75
N GLU A 80 -10.38 0.26 6.27
CA GLU A 80 -9.98 -1.02 6.85
C GLU A 80 -9.03 -0.84 8.04
N GLN A 81 -8.36 0.32 8.13
CA GLN A 81 -7.29 0.62 9.08
C GLN A 81 -6.17 -0.43 8.99
N LYS A 82 -5.68 -0.65 7.77
CA LYS A 82 -4.68 -1.67 7.44
C LYS A 82 -3.59 -1.13 6.54
N TYR A 83 -2.41 -1.73 6.66
CA TYR A 83 -1.31 -1.54 5.72
C TYR A 83 -1.40 -2.55 4.58
N GLY A 84 -0.85 -2.17 3.44
CA GLY A 84 -0.71 -3.08 2.30
C GLY A 84 0.27 -2.58 1.27
N THR A 85 0.27 -3.27 0.14
CA THR A 85 0.91 -2.85 -1.10
C THR A 85 -0.07 -3.12 -2.25
N TRP A 86 -0.04 -2.28 -3.28
CA TRP A 86 -0.86 -2.45 -4.47
C TRP A 86 0.03 -2.55 -5.70
N ASP A 87 -0.18 -3.62 -6.47
CA ASP A 87 0.42 -3.81 -7.78
C ASP A 87 -0.51 -3.17 -8.81
N SER A 88 -0.11 -2.02 -9.37
CA SER A 88 -0.92 -1.29 -10.33
C SER A 88 -0.98 -1.94 -11.72
N ASP A 89 -0.03 -2.82 -12.04
CA ASP A 89 0.02 -3.53 -13.32
C ASP A 89 -0.93 -4.73 -13.34
N HIS A 90 -1.12 -5.36 -12.18
CA HIS A 90 -1.99 -6.53 -12.01
C HIS A 90 -3.30 -6.23 -11.27
N TRP A 91 -3.45 -5.01 -10.72
CA TRP A 91 -4.60 -4.57 -9.93
C TRP A 91 -4.81 -5.42 -8.67
N ASP A 92 -3.72 -5.96 -8.13
CA ASP A 92 -3.71 -6.83 -6.96
C ASP A 92 -3.40 -6.01 -5.70
N LEU A 93 -4.26 -6.15 -4.68
CA LEU A 93 -4.05 -5.57 -3.36
C LEU A 93 -3.67 -6.66 -2.36
N PHE A 94 -2.50 -6.49 -1.74
CA PHE A 94 -2.05 -7.35 -0.66
C PHE A 94 -2.16 -6.60 0.67
N ILE A 95 -3.13 -7.00 1.49
CA ILE A 95 -3.33 -6.42 2.83
C ILE A 95 -2.55 -7.23 3.87
N PHE A 96 -1.67 -6.59 4.63
CA PHE A 96 -0.87 -7.26 5.65
C PHE A 96 -1.71 -7.57 6.90
N ASP A 97 -1.95 -8.86 7.18
CA ASP A 97 -2.80 -9.29 8.28
C ASP A 97 -2.13 -9.07 9.64
N ASN A 98 -2.87 -8.48 10.58
CA ASN A 98 -2.40 -8.10 11.93
C ASN A 98 -1.05 -7.35 11.95
N CYS A 99 -0.77 -6.56 10.92
CA CYS A 99 0.44 -5.75 10.84
C CYS A 99 0.23 -4.39 11.52
N GLU A 100 1.13 -4.04 12.43
CA GLU A 100 1.27 -2.70 13.00
C GLU A 100 2.47 -1.97 12.36
N TRP A 101 2.54 -0.65 12.52
CA TRP A 101 3.67 0.13 11.99
C TRP A 101 5.03 -0.35 12.54
N ASN A 102 5.05 -0.73 13.81
CA ASN A 102 6.24 -1.27 14.45
C ASN A 102 6.76 -2.56 13.82
N ASP A 103 5.90 -3.36 13.18
CA ASP A 103 6.35 -4.56 12.48
C ASP A 103 7.01 -4.21 11.15
N ILE A 104 6.44 -3.25 10.42
CA ILE A 104 7.04 -2.68 9.21
C ILE A 104 8.43 -2.12 9.53
N MET A 105 8.59 -1.37 10.64
CA MET A 105 9.90 -0.84 11.01
C MET A 105 10.95 -1.90 11.35
N LYS A 106 10.56 -3.09 11.84
CA LYS A 106 11.51 -4.16 12.19
C LYS A 106 12.07 -4.84 10.94
N THR A 107 11.25 -5.04 9.91
CA THR A 107 11.64 -5.75 8.68
C THR A 107 11.12 -5.06 7.41
N PRO A 108 11.42 -3.76 7.17
CA PRO A 108 10.73 -2.96 6.16
C PRO A 108 10.89 -3.50 4.74
N GLY A 109 12.04 -4.08 4.41
CA GLY A 109 12.27 -4.69 3.11
C GLY A 109 11.28 -5.81 2.76
N GLN A 110 10.76 -6.56 3.74
CA GLN A 110 9.75 -7.61 3.48
C GLN A 110 8.41 -7.04 3.02
N TYR A 111 8.02 -5.88 3.57
CA TYR A 111 6.77 -5.22 3.25
C TYR A 111 6.88 -4.41 1.97
N ILE A 112 7.99 -3.68 1.81
CA ILE A 112 8.28 -2.87 0.62
C ILE A 112 8.39 -3.77 -0.62
N ASN A 113 9.06 -4.92 -0.54
CA ASN A 113 9.29 -5.78 -1.70
C ASN A 113 8.12 -6.70 -2.04
N TYR A 114 7.05 -6.69 -1.25
CA TYR A 114 6.08 -7.80 -1.26
C TYR A 114 5.38 -8.00 -2.60
N GLN A 115 5.01 -6.91 -3.30
CA GLN A 115 4.32 -7.04 -4.59
C GLN A 115 5.18 -7.69 -5.68
N TRP A 116 6.50 -7.53 -5.62
CA TRP A 116 7.44 -8.15 -6.58
C TRP A 116 7.86 -9.55 -6.16
N GLU A 117 8.14 -9.74 -4.86
CA GLU A 117 8.56 -11.02 -4.30
C GLU A 117 7.73 -11.35 -3.05
N PRO A 118 6.52 -11.93 -3.25
CA PRO A 118 5.70 -12.40 -2.14
C PRO A 118 6.50 -13.35 -1.26
N ASN A 119 6.39 -13.12 0.05
CA ASN A 119 7.19 -13.82 1.06
C ASN A 119 6.29 -14.35 2.19
N GLY A 120 6.89 -14.77 3.30
CA GLY A 120 6.19 -15.40 4.42
C GLY A 120 5.25 -14.50 5.24
N LEU A 121 5.06 -13.22 4.87
CA LEU A 121 4.07 -12.36 5.49
C LEU A 121 2.65 -12.91 5.29
N LYS A 122 1.83 -12.80 6.32
CA LYS A 122 0.43 -13.22 6.27
C LYS A 122 -0.40 -12.13 5.60
N ILE A 123 -1.11 -12.50 4.55
CA ILE A 123 -2.04 -11.62 3.83
C ILE A 123 -3.48 -11.91 4.21
N MET A 124 -4.30 -10.87 4.24
CA MET A 124 -5.74 -10.93 4.47
C MET A 124 -6.47 -11.03 3.13
N ASP A 125 -7.41 -11.96 3.02
CA ASP A 125 -8.36 -11.99 1.91
C ASP A 125 -9.22 -10.73 1.94
N PHE A 126 -9.33 -10.06 0.79
CA PHE A 126 -10.11 -8.84 0.65
C PHE A 126 -11.16 -9.00 -0.44
N ASP A 127 -12.43 -8.95 -0.04
CA ASP A 127 -13.56 -8.90 -0.97
C ASP A 127 -14.10 -7.46 -1.04
N PRO A 128 -13.78 -6.69 -2.09
CA PRO A 128 -14.25 -5.32 -2.21
C PRO A 128 -15.77 -5.23 -2.35
N SER A 129 -16.46 -6.29 -2.79
CA SER A 129 -17.91 -6.26 -3.00
C SER A 129 -18.72 -6.09 -1.71
N LEU A 130 -18.12 -6.39 -0.55
CA LEU A 130 -18.76 -6.26 0.75
C LEU A 130 -18.98 -4.78 1.16
N ASN A 131 -18.07 -3.90 0.76
CA ASN A 131 -18.03 -2.51 1.24
C ASN A 131 -17.98 -1.46 0.11
N TYR A 132 -17.61 -1.87 -1.11
CA TYR A 132 -17.39 -0.97 -2.24
C TYR A 132 -18.35 -1.29 -3.38
N LYS A 133 -18.72 -0.24 -4.11
CA LYS A 133 -19.62 -0.36 -5.27
C LYS A 133 -18.82 -0.69 -6.51
N LEU A 134 -19.26 -1.72 -7.23
CA LEU A 134 -18.75 -2.04 -8.56
C LEU A 134 -19.09 -0.89 -9.53
N LYS A 135 -18.07 -0.36 -10.21
CA LYS A 135 -18.19 0.63 -11.27
C LYS A 135 -17.97 -0.03 -12.64
N GLN A 136 -18.64 0.48 -13.67
CA GLN A 136 -18.53 -0.03 -15.04
C GLN A 136 -17.54 0.84 -15.84
N GLY A 137 -16.77 0.23 -16.73
CA GLY A 137 -15.74 0.88 -17.55
C GLY A 137 -14.33 0.73 -16.99
N MET A 138 -13.44 1.65 -17.37
CA MET A 138 -12.07 1.79 -16.84
C MET A 138 -11.97 3.05 -15.99
N PRO A 139 -11.08 3.08 -14.98
CA PRO A 139 -10.85 4.25 -14.14
C PRO A 139 -10.22 5.46 -14.87
N PHE A 140 -9.94 5.36 -16.19
CA PHE A 140 -9.36 6.42 -17.04
C PHE A 140 -9.77 6.26 -18.51
#